data_AF-A0A0E0J6B7-F1
#
_entry.id   AF-A0A0E0J6B7-F1
#
_cell.length_a   1.000
_cell.length_b   1.000
_cell.length_c   1.000
_cell.angle_alpha   90.00
_cell.angle_beta   90.00
_cell.angle_gamma   90.00
#
_symmetry.space_group_name_H-M   'P 1'
#
loop_
_entity.id
_entity.type
_entity.pdbx_description
1 polymer ?
#
loop_
_entity_poly.entity_id
_entity_poly.type
_entity_poly.pdbx_seq_one_letter_code
_entity_poly.pdbx_strand_id
1 'polypeptide(L)'
;MVSQNKRRYQEGGFDLDMTYITENIIAMGFPAGDLSSGLFGYFEGFYRNHMEEVIRFFEMHHKGKYKVYNLCSERLYDASLFEGKVACFPFDDHNCPPIQLVISFCHSAYSWLKEDIENVVVVHCKAGKARTGLMISSLLLYLKFFPTAEESIEYYNQKRCVDGKGLILPSQIRYVKYFERILTYFNGENQPPRRCMLRGFRLHRCPYWIRPSITVSNHNGVLFTTKKHPRTKELMPEDFWFSAPKKGIMVFALPGEPGLTEVAGDFKIQFHDRQGDFYCWLNTTMMENRVTLNPTDLDDFDKRKLPSPGFQVEVVLVDYDGSQPPKPKPAAASTDQKSEADSSTGTVAKGNNASSAEVSNKESARNDKDDVFSDSEAEDGSSKGRREKVSRNVEGTTNAAKASETSSVQKEASAAASRIEKVSITSEQGSARTPDAAPLKSGVSSKSSSTTAPPPPPAAADSSMSEFKAIAADASVFSFGDEDDYESE
;
A
#
# COMPACT_ATOMS: atom_id res chain seq x y z
N MET A 1 -19.12 0.36 19.26
CA MET A 1 -18.28 1.04 20.27
C MET A 1 -16.82 0.92 19.84
N VAL A 2 -16.05 2.01 19.79
CA VAL A 2 -14.71 2.06 19.12
C VAL A 2 -13.54 1.65 20.07
N SER A 3 -13.82 1.35 21.33
CA SER A 3 -12.80 1.07 22.36
C SER A 3 -12.66 -0.39 22.81
N GLN A 4 -13.68 -1.25 22.62
CA GLN A 4 -13.82 -2.48 23.43
C GLN A 4 -12.74 -3.57 23.25
N ASN A 5 -12.05 -3.66 22.11
CA ASN A 5 -11.09 -4.74 21.85
C ASN A 5 -9.63 -4.39 22.21
N LYS A 6 -9.37 -3.16 22.67
CA LYS A 6 -8.02 -2.68 23.01
C LYS A 6 -7.76 -2.84 24.50
N ARG A 7 -6.54 -3.21 24.88
CA ARG A 7 -6.16 -3.20 26.31
C ARG A 7 -6.11 -1.75 26.80
N ARG A 8 -6.72 -1.48 27.95
CA ARG A 8 -6.74 -0.18 28.61
C ARG A 8 -5.90 -0.26 29.89
N TYR A 9 -5.32 0.86 30.29
CA TYR A 9 -4.67 1.02 31.58
C TYR A 9 -5.73 1.46 32.59
N GLN A 10 -5.96 0.65 33.63
CA GLN A 10 -7.04 0.82 34.61
C GLN A 10 -6.53 0.70 36.06
N GLU A 11 -5.39 1.32 36.35
CA GLU A 11 -4.70 1.28 37.65
C GLU A 11 -4.47 2.71 38.17
N GLY A 12 -4.23 2.86 39.47
CA GLY A 12 -3.89 4.16 40.09
C GLY A 12 -4.99 5.24 39.99
N GLY A 13 -6.23 4.86 39.67
CA GLY A 13 -7.31 5.81 39.41
C GLY A 13 -7.29 6.45 38.02
N PHE A 14 -6.50 5.90 37.08
CA PHE A 14 -6.55 6.25 35.65
C PHE A 14 -7.41 5.23 34.88
N ASP A 15 -8.12 5.68 33.85
CA ASP A 15 -8.74 4.80 32.84
C ASP A 15 -8.40 5.31 31.43
N LEU A 16 -7.29 4.82 30.85
CA LEU A 16 -6.74 5.30 29.59
C LEU A 16 -6.70 4.19 28.53
N ASP A 17 -7.03 4.53 27.28
CA ASP A 17 -6.69 3.75 26.09
C ASP A 17 -5.19 3.84 25.83
N MET A 18 -4.44 3.08 26.62
CA MET A 18 -3.00 3.08 26.70
C MET A 18 -2.53 1.67 27.07
N THR A 19 -1.36 1.27 26.58
CA THR A 19 -0.78 -0.05 26.83
C THR A 19 0.73 0.04 26.79
N TYR A 20 1.39 -0.45 27.84
CA TYR A 20 2.82 -0.77 27.79
C TYR A 20 3.02 -1.98 26.87
N ILE A 21 3.66 -1.75 25.74
CA ILE A 21 4.09 -2.83 24.84
C ILE A 21 5.34 -3.48 25.46
N THR A 22 6.28 -2.65 25.89
CA THR A 22 7.40 -2.98 26.79
C THR A 22 7.44 -1.94 27.92
N GLU A 23 8.37 -2.07 28.87
CA GLU A 23 8.52 -1.12 29.99
C GLU A 23 8.77 0.31 29.50
N ASN A 24 9.62 0.48 28.47
CA ASN A 24 9.99 1.77 27.88
C ASN A 24 9.19 2.14 26.61
N ILE A 25 8.22 1.34 26.15
CA ILE A 25 7.48 1.60 24.91
C ILE A 25 5.97 1.50 25.15
N ILE A 26 5.28 2.64 25.03
CA ILE A 26 3.84 2.78 25.25
C ILE A 26 3.12 3.02 23.91
N ALA A 27 2.03 2.29 23.69
CA ALA A 27 1.06 2.56 22.64
C ALA A 27 -0.20 3.20 23.25
N MET A 28 -0.69 4.32 22.70
CA MET A 28 -1.93 4.95 23.17
C MET A 28 -2.85 5.42 22.05
N GLY A 29 -4.14 5.59 22.38
CA GLY A 29 -5.11 6.32 21.56
C GLY A 29 -4.84 7.82 21.54
N PHE A 30 -5.53 8.55 20.66
CA PHE A 30 -5.36 10.00 20.52
C PHE A 30 -5.74 10.74 21.82
N PRO A 31 -4.85 11.57 22.39
CA PRO A 31 -5.21 12.45 23.49
C PRO A 31 -6.09 13.60 22.98
N ALA A 32 -7.30 13.71 23.52
CA ALA A 32 -8.35 14.62 23.07
C ALA A 32 -8.84 15.52 24.22
N GLY A 33 -9.52 16.61 23.88
CA GLY A 33 -10.21 17.44 24.86
C GLY A 33 -9.28 18.27 25.75
N ASP A 34 -8.42 19.07 25.12
CA ASP A 34 -8.02 20.34 25.74
C ASP A 34 -9.25 21.28 25.73
N LEU A 35 -9.45 22.06 26.79
CA LEU A 35 -10.47 23.11 26.89
C LEU A 35 -10.41 24.11 25.71
N SER A 36 -9.22 24.31 25.10
CA SER A 36 -9.04 25.11 23.90
C SER A 36 -9.66 24.51 22.63
N SER A 37 -9.90 23.19 22.59
CA SER A 37 -10.35 22.43 21.39
C SER A 37 -11.83 22.64 21.05
N GLY A 38 -12.53 23.50 21.80
CA GLY A 38 -13.95 23.78 21.66
C GLY A 38 -14.85 22.60 22.02
N LEU A 39 -16.16 22.83 21.90
CA LEU A 39 -17.20 21.89 22.36
C LEU A 39 -17.10 20.49 21.72
N PHE A 40 -16.67 20.42 20.45
CA PHE A 40 -16.45 19.15 19.75
C PHE A 40 -15.25 18.35 20.27
N GLY A 41 -14.14 19.02 20.64
CA GLY A 41 -12.98 18.35 21.22
C GLY A 41 -13.27 17.78 22.62
N TYR A 42 -14.04 18.52 23.41
CA TYR A 42 -14.50 18.09 24.74
C TYR A 42 -15.40 16.84 24.67
N PHE A 43 -16.39 16.82 23.75
CA PHE A 43 -17.24 15.63 23.57
C PHE A 43 -16.49 14.42 22.98
N GLU A 44 -15.40 14.62 22.23
CA GLU A 44 -14.56 13.50 21.77
C GLU A 44 -13.83 12.81 22.96
N GLY A 45 -13.59 13.52 24.06
CA GLY A 45 -12.97 13.01 25.29
C GLY A 45 -13.70 11.83 25.93
N PHE A 46 -15.05 11.85 25.94
CA PHE A 46 -15.88 10.75 26.50
C PHE A 46 -15.65 9.36 25.85
N TYR A 47 -14.97 9.30 24.70
CA TYR A 47 -14.63 8.06 24.00
C TYR A 47 -13.12 7.91 23.72
N ARG A 48 -12.28 8.77 24.31
CA ARG A 48 -10.84 8.91 24.06
C ARG A 48 -10.09 9.07 25.38
N ASN A 49 -8.79 9.36 25.30
CA ASN A 49 -8.03 9.77 26.46
C ASN A 49 -8.21 11.28 26.63
N HIS A 50 -8.64 11.74 27.80
CA HIS A 50 -8.62 13.18 28.12
C HIS A 50 -7.17 13.65 28.22
N MET A 51 -6.84 14.76 27.56
CA MET A 51 -5.48 15.31 27.49
C MET A 51 -4.88 15.54 28.89
N GLU A 52 -5.66 16.15 29.79
CA GLU A 52 -5.26 16.42 31.18
C GLU A 52 -4.91 15.12 31.95
N GLU A 53 -5.68 14.05 31.76
CA GLU A 53 -5.40 12.74 32.38
C GLU A 53 -4.15 12.06 31.82
N VAL A 54 -3.85 12.25 30.53
CA VAL A 54 -2.63 11.74 29.89
C VAL A 54 -1.40 12.48 30.42
N ILE A 55 -1.48 13.81 30.56
CA ILE A 55 -0.42 14.63 31.15
C ILE A 55 -0.24 14.25 32.63
N ARG A 56 -1.33 14.16 33.41
CA ARG A 56 -1.31 13.71 34.81
C ARG A 56 -0.66 12.33 34.96
N PHE A 57 -0.93 11.41 34.04
CA PHE A 57 -0.30 10.09 34.03
C PHE A 57 1.21 10.20 33.82
N PHE A 58 1.66 10.89 32.77
CA PHE A 58 3.09 10.97 32.47
C PHE A 58 3.90 11.79 33.48
N GLU A 59 3.32 12.85 34.06
CA GLU A 59 3.97 13.62 35.13
C GLU A 59 3.97 12.88 36.49
N MET A 60 3.10 11.89 36.69
CA MET A 60 3.09 11.04 37.88
C MET A 60 4.03 9.84 37.76
N HIS A 61 4.09 9.19 36.59
CA HIS A 61 4.81 7.92 36.40
C HIS A 61 6.16 8.06 35.67
N HIS A 62 6.34 9.10 34.84
CA HIS A 62 7.48 9.23 33.91
C HIS A 62 8.05 10.64 33.88
N LYS A 63 8.01 11.36 35.01
CA LYS A 63 8.31 12.80 35.06
C LYS A 63 9.66 13.16 34.40
N GLY A 64 9.59 13.91 33.30
CA GLY A 64 10.77 14.32 32.52
C GLY A 64 11.42 13.21 31.68
N LYS A 65 10.89 11.98 31.69
CA LYS A 65 11.43 10.78 31.03
C LYS A 65 10.59 10.29 29.83
N TYR A 66 9.43 10.88 29.55
CA TYR A 66 8.62 10.50 28.37
C TYR A 66 8.85 11.41 27.15
N LYS A 67 8.68 10.85 25.95
CA LYS A 67 8.59 11.60 24.69
C LYS A 67 7.49 11.04 23.80
N VAL A 68 6.62 11.92 23.31
CA VAL A 68 5.40 11.59 22.58
C VAL A 68 5.62 11.67 21.06
N TYR A 69 5.13 10.67 20.33
CA TYR A 69 5.25 10.55 18.89
C TYR A 69 3.85 10.52 18.26
N ASN A 70 3.48 11.62 17.59
CA ASN A 70 2.20 11.77 16.91
C ASN A 70 2.30 11.29 15.46
N LEU A 71 1.51 10.27 15.10
CA LEU A 71 1.45 9.71 13.75
C LEU A 71 0.29 10.26 12.89
N CYS A 72 -0.54 11.14 13.43
CA CYS A 72 -1.68 11.70 12.71
C CYS A 72 -1.26 12.77 11.71
N SER A 73 -1.54 12.58 10.41
CA SER A 73 -1.56 13.69 9.44
C SER A 73 -2.80 14.57 9.61
N GLU A 74 -3.90 13.99 10.10
CA GLU A 74 -5.21 14.64 10.14
C GLU A 74 -5.49 15.44 11.42
N ARG A 75 -4.63 15.33 12.45
CA ARG A 75 -4.89 15.84 13.81
C ARG A 75 -3.62 16.28 14.51
N LEU A 76 -3.66 17.50 15.03
CA LEU A 76 -2.65 18.10 15.89
C LEU A 76 -3.32 18.55 17.21
N TYR A 77 -2.50 18.74 18.24
CA TYR A 77 -2.82 19.38 19.51
C TYR A 77 -1.64 20.27 19.89
N ASP A 78 -1.79 21.13 20.90
CA ASP A 78 -0.68 21.96 21.35
C ASP A 78 0.43 21.10 22.01
N ALA A 79 1.61 21.11 21.40
CA ALA A 79 2.78 20.40 21.90
C ALA A 79 3.40 21.05 23.16
N SER A 80 3.03 22.31 23.46
CA SER A 80 3.46 22.99 24.70
C SER A 80 2.96 22.26 25.96
N LEU A 81 1.81 21.58 25.86
CA LEU A 81 1.19 20.80 26.94
C LEU A 81 2.02 19.59 27.41
N PHE A 82 2.98 19.15 26.59
CA PHE A 82 3.97 18.11 26.93
C PHE A 82 5.38 18.70 27.06
N GLU A 83 5.51 19.99 27.39
CA GLU A 83 6.78 20.71 27.55
C GLU A 83 7.70 20.62 26.30
N GLY A 84 7.11 20.55 25.10
CA GLY A 84 7.85 20.39 23.85
C GLY A 84 8.38 18.97 23.58
N LYS A 85 8.08 17.98 24.43
CA LYS A 85 8.50 16.57 24.29
C LYS A 85 7.67 15.80 23.23
N VAL A 86 7.24 16.48 22.15
CA VAL A 86 6.42 15.89 21.08
C VAL A 86 7.18 15.92 19.76
N ALA A 87 7.22 14.80 19.06
CA ALA A 87 7.71 14.69 17.69
C ALA A 87 6.60 14.19 16.75
N CYS A 88 6.50 14.79 15.56
CA CYS A 88 5.47 14.45 14.58
C CYS A 88 6.05 13.61 13.44
N PHE A 89 5.47 12.43 13.20
CA PHE A 89 5.76 11.54 12.07
C PHE A 89 4.46 11.21 11.33
N PRO A 90 3.82 12.21 10.69
CA PRO A 90 2.46 12.10 10.20
C PRO A 90 2.34 11.22 8.95
N PHE A 91 1.35 10.34 8.93
CA PHE A 91 0.89 9.67 7.72
C PHE A 91 -0.60 9.28 7.81
N ASP A 92 -1.24 9.15 6.64
CA ASP A 92 -2.69 9.03 6.53
C ASP A 92 -3.25 7.75 7.15
N ASP A 93 -4.44 7.86 7.74
CA ASP A 93 -5.16 6.71 8.30
C ASP A 93 -5.41 5.66 7.20
N HIS A 94 -5.22 4.38 7.54
CA HIS A 94 -5.30 3.24 6.60
C HIS A 94 -4.35 3.33 5.39
N ASN A 95 -3.23 4.04 5.49
CA ASN A 95 -2.16 4.03 4.49
C ASN A 95 -0.81 3.67 5.12
N CYS A 96 0.20 3.47 4.28
CA CYS A 96 1.59 3.31 4.75
C CYS A 96 2.27 4.69 4.80
N PRO A 97 3.29 4.86 5.67
CA PRO A 97 4.18 6.02 5.62
C PRO A 97 5.19 5.84 4.46
N PRO A 98 5.87 6.92 4.01
CA PRO A 98 7.09 6.77 3.23
C PRO A 98 8.11 5.94 4.02
N ILE A 99 8.86 5.05 3.37
CA ILE A 99 9.76 4.12 4.09
C ILE A 99 10.85 4.87 4.89
N GLN A 100 11.31 6.02 4.38
CA GLN A 100 12.21 6.94 5.08
C GLN A 100 11.65 7.43 6.42
N LEU A 101 10.32 7.61 6.54
CA LEU A 101 9.69 8.09 7.77
C LEU A 101 9.78 7.04 8.90
N VAL A 102 9.75 5.75 8.54
CA VAL A 102 9.95 4.63 9.49
C VAL A 102 11.37 4.64 10.03
N ILE A 103 12.36 4.78 9.15
CA ILE A 103 13.79 4.89 9.50
C ILE A 103 14.01 6.10 10.43
N SER A 104 13.55 7.29 10.02
CA SER A 104 13.70 8.53 10.79
C SER A 104 13.02 8.47 12.17
N PHE A 105 11.86 7.80 12.27
CA PHE A 105 11.20 7.54 13.54
C PHE A 105 12.04 6.62 14.43
N CYS A 106 12.55 5.50 13.91
CA CYS A 106 13.33 4.54 14.67
C CYS A 106 14.62 5.19 15.23
N HIS A 107 15.32 6.02 14.44
CA HIS A 107 16.46 6.78 14.95
C HIS A 107 16.07 7.78 16.05
N SER A 108 14.98 8.54 15.87
CA SER A 108 14.53 9.53 16.87
C SER A 108 14.11 8.87 18.20
N ALA A 109 13.40 7.74 18.12
CA ALA A 109 12.99 6.94 19.27
C ALA A 109 14.19 6.27 19.95
N TYR A 110 15.11 5.68 19.19
CA TYR A 110 16.32 5.07 19.72
C TYR A 110 17.24 6.08 20.42
N SER A 111 17.45 7.27 19.84
CA SER A 111 18.25 8.31 20.48
C SER A 111 17.69 8.69 21.85
N TRP A 112 16.37 8.89 21.93
CA TRP A 112 15.69 9.15 23.20
C TRP A 112 15.85 8.02 24.22
N LEU A 113 15.64 6.76 23.82
CA LEU A 113 15.81 5.58 24.68
C LEU A 113 17.27 5.34 25.10
N LYS A 114 18.23 5.90 24.38
CA LYS A 114 19.67 5.78 24.67
C LYS A 114 20.17 6.86 25.65
N GLU A 115 19.49 7.99 25.73
CA GLU A 115 19.86 9.09 26.64
C GLU A 115 19.72 8.71 28.12
N ASP A 116 18.73 7.87 28.46
CA ASP A 116 18.52 7.36 29.82
C ASP A 116 17.78 6.00 29.79
N ILE A 117 18.09 5.10 30.73
CA ILE A 117 17.40 3.81 30.87
C ILE A 117 15.96 3.94 31.36
N GLU A 118 15.64 5.03 32.06
CA GLU A 118 14.28 5.36 32.49
C GLU A 118 13.44 6.02 31.37
N ASN A 119 14.04 6.37 30.23
CA ASN A 119 13.31 7.07 29.17
C ASN A 119 12.26 6.18 28.50
N VAL A 120 11.11 6.77 28.18
CA VAL A 120 9.93 6.10 27.62
C VAL A 120 9.49 6.76 26.32
N VAL A 121 9.27 5.94 25.30
CA VAL A 121 8.71 6.31 24.00
C VAL A 121 7.20 6.07 24.01
N VAL A 122 6.41 7.12 23.79
CA VAL A 122 4.95 7.06 23.73
C VAL A 122 4.50 7.28 22.29
N VAL A 123 3.95 6.27 21.63
CA VAL A 123 3.51 6.35 20.23
C VAL A 123 1.98 6.33 20.14
N HIS A 124 1.41 7.28 19.40
CA HIS A 124 -0.03 7.32 19.20
C HIS A 124 -0.43 7.69 17.77
N CYS A 125 -1.64 7.28 17.41
CA CYS A 125 -2.35 7.78 16.23
C CYS A 125 -3.78 8.15 16.65
N LYS A 126 -4.76 8.11 15.75
CA LYS A 126 -6.18 8.33 16.08
C LYS A 126 -6.75 7.29 17.06
N ALA A 127 -6.47 6.01 16.83
CA ALA A 127 -7.02 4.89 17.60
C ALA A 127 -5.97 4.06 18.37
N GLY A 128 -4.69 4.42 18.24
CA GLY A 128 -3.57 3.69 18.86
C GLY A 128 -3.44 2.24 18.41
N LYS A 129 -3.70 1.98 17.12
CA LYS A 129 -3.87 0.62 16.56
C LYS A 129 -2.93 0.38 15.38
N ALA A 130 -3.42 0.24 14.14
CA ALA A 130 -2.58 -0.26 13.03
C ALA A 130 -1.38 0.65 12.66
N ARG A 131 -1.57 1.97 12.51
CA ARG A 131 -0.46 2.94 12.31
C ARG A 131 0.58 2.87 13.43
N THR A 132 0.13 2.84 14.68
CA THR A 132 0.99 2.72 15.88
C THR A 132 1.75 1.39 15.89
N GLY A 133 1.09 0.30 15.48
CA GLY A 133 1.69 -1.03 15.39
C GLY A 133 2.78 -1.14 14.34
N LEU A 134 2.62 -0.50 13.17
CA LEU A 134 3.69 -0.43 12.16
C LEU A 134 4.94 0.21 12.77
N MET A 135 4.81 1.41 13.34
CA MET A 135 5.96 2.14 13.88
C MET A 135 6.59 1.42 15.09
N ILE A 136 5.79 0.89 16.02
CA ILE A 136 6.30 0.16 17.20
C ILE A 136 6.95 -1.17 16.79
N SER A 137 6.36 -1.95 15.88
CA SER A 137 6.97 -3.22 15.44
C SER A 137 8.29 -2.95 14.71
N SER A 138 8.36 -1.91 13.87
CA SER A 138 9.63 -1.46 13.31
C SER A 138 10.65 -1.05 14.38
N LEU A 139 10.25 -0.31 15.42
CA LEU A 139 11.16 0.04 16.51
C LEU A 139 11.66 -1.19 17.29
N LEU A 140 10.81 -2.18 17.56
CA LEU A 140 11.19 -3.42 18.23
C LEU A 140 12.20 -4.24 17.41
N LEU A 141 12.06 -4.27 16.07
CA LEU A 141 13.07 -4.83 15.16
C LEU A 141 14.38 -4.03 15.17
N TYR A 142 14.30 -2.70 15.15
CA TYR A 142 15.47 -1.82 15.21
C TYR A 142 16.26 -2.02 16.51
N LEU A 143 15.56 -2.16 17.64
CA LEU A 143 16.11 -2.46 18.96
C LEU A 143 16.56 -3.93 19.13
N LYS A 144 16.38 -4.78 18.11
CA LYS A 144 16.73 -6.22 18.12
C LYS A 144 16.01 -7.02 19.22
N PHE A 145 14.81 -6.62 19.60
CA PHE A 145 13.97 -7.37 20.55
C PHE A 145 13.36 -8.62 19.89
N PHE A 146 13.17 -8.61 18.57
CA PHE A 146 12.73 -9.73 17.77
C PHE A 146 13.60 -9.89 16.52
N PRO A 147 13.86 -11.13 16.04
CA PRO A 147 14.59 -11.39 14.82
C PRO A 147 13.76 -11.13 13.54
N THR A 148 12.44 -11.36 13.59
CA THR A 148 11.53 -11.34 12.42
C THR A 148 10.37 -10.36 12.60
N ALA A 149 9.88 -9.80 11.49
CA ALA A 149 8.71 -8.92 11.51
C ALA A 149 7.46 -9.62 12.05
N GLU A 150 7.25 -10.89 11.71
CA GLU A 150 6.14 -11.71 12.18
C GLU A 150 6.06 -11.76 13.71
N GLU A 151 7.17 -12.09 14.38
CA GLU A 151 7.24 -12.14 15.85
C GLU A 151 7.00 -10.77 16.47
N SER A 152 7.58 -9.71 15.90
CA SER A 152 7.40 -8.34 16.38
C SER A 152 5.96 -7.84 16.26
N ILE A 153 5.28 -8.18 15.16
CA ILE A 153 3.88 -7.82 14.91
C ILE A 153 2.96 -8.61 15.84
N GLU A 154 3.21 -9.91 15.99
CA GLU A 154 2.41 -10.78 16.86
C GLU A 154 2.52 -10.35 18.33
N TYR A 155 3.73 -10.03 18.80
CA TYR A 155 3.94 -9.48 20.14
C TYR A 155 3.16 -8.17 20.36
N TYR A 156 3.29 -7.21 19.42
CA TYR A 156 2.53 -5.97 19.48
C TYR A 156 1.01 -6.22 19.51
N ASN A 157 0.53 -7.16 18.70
CA ASN A 157 -0.87 -7.54 18.58
C ASN A 157 -1.44 -8.09 19.89
N GLN A 158 -0.76 -9.09 20.48
CA GLN A 158 -1.14 -9.70 21.76
C GLN A 158 -1.11 -8.70 22.92
N LYS A 159 -0.11 -7.81 22.94
CA LYS A 159 -0.02 -6.74 23.93
C LYS A 159 -1.16 -5.73 23.75
N ARG A 160 -1.36 -5.18 22.56
CA ARG A 160 -2.25 -4.03 22.36
C ARG A 160 -3.74 -4.39 22.30
N CYS A 161 -4.10 -5.56 21.79
CA CYS A 161 -5.50 -5.94 21.57
C CYS A 161 -5.82 -7.30 22.19
N VAL A 162 -7.01 -7.41 22.78
CA VAL A 162 -7.48 -8.64 23.45
C VAL A 162 -7.78 -9.74 22.42
N ASP A 163 -8.18 -9.35 21.22
CA ASP A 163 -8.45 -10.24 20.08
C ASP A 163 -7.21 -10.56 19.23
N GLY A 164 -6.02 -10.08 19.60
CA GLY A 164 -4.79 -10.23 18.82
C GLY A 164 -4.81 -9.51 17.47
N LYS A 165 -5.78 -8.61 17.19
CA LYS A 165 -5.95 -7.99 15.87
C LYS A 165 -5.53 -6.53 15.87
N GLY A 166 -4.32 -6.21 16.29
CA GLY A 166 -3.77 -4.85 16.34
C GLY A 166 -3.44 -4.27 14.95
N LEU A 167 -2.23 -4.55 14.47
CA LEU A 167 -1.79 -4.37 13.10
C LEU A 167 -2.25 -5.57 12.26
N ILE A 168 -3.22 -5.32 11.36
CA ILE A 168 -3.85 -6.34 10.50
C ILE A 168 -3.90 -5.96 9.02
N LEU A 169 -3.53 -4.72 8.67
CA LEU A 169 -3.67 -4.19 7.32
C LEU A 169 -2.50 -4.71 6.45
N PRO A 170 -2.75 -5.52 5.40
CA PRO A 170 -1.69 -6.23 4.66
C PRO A 170 -0.53 -5.35 4.19
N SER A 171 -0.81 -4.14 3.70
CA SER A 171 0.25 -3.22 3.30
C SER A 171 1.06 -2.67 4.46
N GLN A 172 0.44 -2.41 5.61
CA GLN A 172 1.19 -1.96 6.79
C GLN A 172 2.08 -3.09 7.36
N ILE A 173 1.60 -4.34 7.32
CA ILE A 173 2.41 -5.53 7.62
C ILE A 173 3.59 -5.63 6.65
N ARG A 174 3.35 -5.48 5.34
CA ARG A 174 4.39 -5.47 4.29
C ARG A 174 5.47 -4.43 4.55
N TYR A 175 5.12 -3.24 5.05
CA TYR A 175 6.10 -2.18 5.36
C TYR A 175 6.98 -2.51 6.57
N VAL A 176 6.49 -3.28 7.55
CA VAL A 176 7.35 -3.80 8.64
C VAL A 176 8.33 -4.84 8.07
N LYS A 177 7.89 -5.74 7.16
CA LYS A 177 8.79 -6.69 6.47
C LYS A 177 9.81 -5.99 5.56
N TYR A 178 9.43 -4.91 4.89
CA TYR A 178 10.35 -4.06 4.14
C TYR A 178 11.40 -3.42 5.07
N PHE A 179 10.99 -2.97 6.26
CA PHE A 179 11.91 -2.43 7.25
C PHE A 179 12.87 -3.50 7.83
N GLU A 180 12.39 -4.72 8.10
CA GLU A 180 13.25 -5.87 8.40
C GLU A 180 14.29 -6.10 7.30
N ARG A 181 13.87 -6.11 6.03
CA ARG A 181 14.78 -6.23 4.88
C ARG A 181 15.83 -5.11 4.85
N ILE A 182 15.45 -3.88 5.21
CA ILE A 182 16.37 -2.74 5.32
C ILE A 182 17.39 -2.95 6.45
N LEU A 183 16.97 -3.43 7.62
CA LEU A 183 17.88 -3.73 8.72
C LEU A 183 18.86 -4.86 8.40
N THR A 184 18.42 -5.88 7.64
CA THR A 184 19.20 -7.09 7.37
C THR A 184 20.14 -6.95 6.18
N TYR A 185 19.70 -6.33 5.07
CA TYR A 185 20.47 -6.27 3.82
C TYR A 185 21.04 -4.89 3.48
N PHE A 186 20.54 -3.84 4.14
CA PHE A 186 20.92 -2.45 3.86
C PHE A 186 21.39 -1.70 5.10
N ASN A 187 21.79 -2.41 6.16
CA ASN A 187 22.33 -1.86 7.41
C ASN A 187 21.45 -0.81 8.12
N GLY A 188 20.15 -0.74 7.82
CA GLY A 188 19.23 0.29 8.32
C GLY A 188 19.13 1.52 7.42
N GLU A 189 19.92 1.62 6.35
CA GLU A 189 19.96 2.77 5.45
C GLU A 189 18.91 2.70 4.34
N ASN A 190 18.30 3.85 4.03
CA ASN A 190 17.33 3.94 2.95
C ASN A 190 18.04 3.87 1.59
N GLN A 191 17.64 2.89 0.77
CA GLN A 191 18.19 2.73 -0.57
C GLN A 191 17.56 3.71 -1.56
N PRO A 192 18.29 4.14 -2.60
CA PRO A 192 17.72 5.00 -3.64
C PRO A 192 16.52 4.31 -4.31
N PRO A 193 15.47 5.07 -4.66
CA PRO A 193 14.26 4.50 -5.25
C PRO A 193 14.56 4.00 -6.67
N ARG A 194 14.28 2.72 -6.93
CA ARG A 194 14.39 2.12 -8.27
C ARG A 194 13.35 2.78 -9.19
N ARG A 195 13.78 3.42 -10.27
CA ARG A 195 12.89 4.05 -11.27
C ARG A 195 12.34 2.97 -12.19
N CYS A 196 11.04 2.79 -12.19
CA CYS A 196 10.36 1.76 -12.97
C CYS A 196 9.20 2.35 -13.77
N MET A 197 8.96 1.79 -14.95
CA MET A 197 7.75 2.00 -15.74
C MET A 197 6.72 0.93 -15.38
N LEU A 198 5.58 1.33 -14.82
CA LEU A 198 4.48 0.42 -14.52
C LEU A 198 3.80 0.04 -15.85
N ARG A 199 4.01 -1.19 -16.35
CA ARG A 199 3.50 -1.63 -17.65
C ARG A 199 2.01 -1.98 -17.63
N GLY A 200 1.53 -2.56 -16.54
CA GLY A 200 0.16 -3.03 -16.46
C GLY A 200 -0.10 -4.02 -15.32
N PHE A 201 -1.25 -4.67 -15.40
CA PHE A 201 -1.72 -5.66 -14.42
C PHE A 201 -2.24 -6.92 -15.12
N ARG A 202 -2.08 -8.09 -14.49
CA ARG A 202 -2.73 -9.35 -14.91
C ARG A 202 -3.56 -9.88 -13.76
N LEU A 203 -4.85 -10.09 -13.97
CA LEU A 203 -5.76 -10.70 -13.00
C LEU A 203 -5.90 -12.18 -13.33
N HIS A 204 -5.33 -13.03 -12.48
CA HIS A 204 -5.36 -14.49 -12.64
C HIS A 204 -6.60 -15.08 -11.98
N ARG A 205 -7.18 -16.13 -12.59
CA ARG A 205 -8.41 -16.80 -12.14
C ARG A 205 -9.53 -15.81 -11.83
N CYS A 206 -9.63 -14.76 -12.66
CA CYS A 206 -10.47 -13.61 -12.40
C CYS A 206 -11.93 -13.86 -12.81
N PRO A 207 -12.91 -13.82 -11.89
CA PRO A 207 -14.32 -13.81 -12.24
C PRO A 207 -14.70 -12.72 -13.25
N TYR A 208 -15.73 -12.96 -14.06
CA TYR A 208 -16.12 -12.04 -15.12
C TYR A 208 -16.56 -10.65 -14.60
N TRP A 209 -17.05 -10.59 -13.36
CA TRP A 209 -17.56 -9.36 -12.74
C TRP A 209 -16.50 -8.45 -12.12
N ILE A 210 -15.25 -8.93 -11.93
CA ILE A 210 -14.17 -8.12 -11.36
C ILE A 210 -13.49 -7.38 -12.51
N ARG A 211 -13.93 -6.15 -12.76
CA ARG A 211 -13.37 -5.27 -13.81
C ARG A 211 -13.14 -3.90 -13.18
N PRO A 212 -12.12 -3.77 -12.32
CA PRO A 212 -11.91 -2.54 -11.59
C PRO A 212 -11.40 -1.44 -12.52
N SER A 213 -11.80 -0.20 -12.21
CA SER A 213 -11.08 0.97 -12.68
C SER A 213 -9.90 1.23 -11.74
N ILE A 214 -8.73 1.56 -12.30
CA ILE A 214 -7.47 1.66 -11.54
C ILE A 214 -7.08 3.12 -11.33
N THR A 215 -6.57 3.42 -10.14
CA THR A 215 -5.86 4.65 -9.79
C THR A 215 -4.51 4.29 -9.19
N VAL A 216 -3.43 4.90 -9.66
CA VAL A 216 -2.07 4.77 -9.14
C VAL A 216 -1.63 6.11 -8.60
N SER A 217 -1.05 6.13 -7.41
CA SER A 217 -0.63 7.34 -6.70
C SER A 217 0.62 7.09 -5.86
N ASN A 218 1.36 8.14 -5.52
CA ASN A 218 2.36 8.10 -4.46
C ASN A 218 1.99 9.14 -3.38
N HIS A 219 2.89 9.39 -2.42
CA HIS A 219 2.67 10.40 -1.37
C HIS A 219 2.51 11.84 -1.89
N ASN A 220 2.89 12.12 -3.14
CA ASN A 220 2.80 13.45 -3.77
C ASN A 220 1.51 13.64 -4.59
N GLY A 221 0.76 12.57 -4.86
CA GLY A 221 -0.53 12.64 -5.57
C GLY A 221 -0.79 11.48 -6.54
N VAL A 222 -1.80 11.66 -7.39
CA VAL A 222 -2.20 10.68 -8.42
C VAL A 222 -1.24 10.75 -9.61
N LEU A 223 -0.66 9.61 -9.95
CA LEU A 223 0.27 9.42 -11.08
C LEU A 223 -0.45 8.91 -12.33
N PHE A 224 -1.52 8.13 -12.16
CA PHE A 224 -2.35 7.59 -13.25
C PHE A 224 -3.77 7.30 -12.75
N THR A 225 -4.78 7.47 -13.61
CA THR A 225 -6.12 6.92 -13.34
C THR A 225 -6.89 6.65 -14.61
N THR A 226 -7.45 5.44 -14.73
CA THR A 226 -8.26 5.01 -15.87
C THR A 226 -9.50 5.90 -16.08
N LYS A 227 -10.02 6.53 -15.01
CA LYS A 227 -11.20 7.42 -15.06
C LYS A 227 -10.93 8.77 -15.77
N LYS A 228 -9.65 9.16 -15.93
CA LYS A 228 -9.26 10.44 -16.56
C LYS A 228 -8.34 10.27 -17.77
N HIS A 229 -7.71 9.11 -17.94
CA HIS A 229 -6.76 8.87 -19.01
C HIS A 229 -7.44 8.91 -20.40
N PRO A 230 -6.89 9.61 -21.41
CA PRO A 230 -7.57 9.84 -22.69
C PRO A 230 -8.13 8.60 -23.39
N ARG A 231 -7.46 7.45 -23.22
CA ARG A 231 -7.80 6.19 -23.89
C ARG A 231 -8.77 5.28 -23.12
N THR A 232 -9.07 5.61 -21.87
CA THR A 232 -9.97 4.81 -21.02
C THR A 232 -11.11 5.62 -20.40
N LYS A 233 -11.06 6.97 -20.46
CA LYS A 233 -12.10 7.87 -19.93
C LYS A 233 -13.48 7.70 -20.59
N GLU A 234 -13.52 7.19 -21.83
CA GLU A 234 -14.74 6.98 -22.62
C GLU A 234 -15.13 5.49 -22.72
N LEU A 235 -14.34 4.61 -22.09
CA LEU A 235 -14.57 3.17 -22.07
C LEU A 235 -15.16 2.75 -20.72
N MET A 236 -16.03 1.75 -20.72
CA MET A 236 -16.40 1.10 -19.48
C MET A 236 -15.23 0.25 -18.97
N PRO A 237 -15.12 -0.01 -17.65
CA PRO A 237 -14.05 -0.85 -17.13
C PRO A 237 -13.98 -2.22 -17.82
N GLU A 238 -15.13 -2.80 -18.15
CA GLU A 238 -15.24 -4.07 -18.86
C GLU A 238 -14.55 -4.06 -20.25
N ASP A 239 -14.42 -2.91 -20.91
CA ASP A 239 -13.91 -2.78 -22.28
C ASP A 239 -12.37 -2.64 -22.36
N PHE A 240 -11.73 -2.12 -21.31
CA PHE A 240 -10.27 -1.93 -21.27
C PHE A 240 -9.49 -3.09 -20.63
N TRP A 241 -10.17 -4.12 -20.14
CA TRP A 241 -9.57 -5.37 -19.69
C TRP A 241 -9.63 -6.42 -20.82
N PHE A 242 -8.47 -6.87 -21.29
CA PHE A 242 -8.37 -7.85 -22.38
C PHE A 242 -8.22 -9.27 -21.85
N SER A 243 -8.84 -10.26 -22.50
CA SER A 243 -8.58 -11.68 -22.19
C SER A 243 -7.23 -12.09 -22.77
N ALA A 244 -6.33 -12.68 -21.98
CA ALA A 244 -5.08 -13.23 -22.49
C ALA A 244 -5.31 -14.53 -23.27
N PRO A 245 -4.37 -14.95 -24.15
CA PRO A 245 -4.41 -16.28 -24.78
C PRO A 245 -4.40 -17.43 -23.77
N LYS A 246 -3.67 -17.27 -22.65
CA LYS A 246 -3.70 -18.19 -21.49
C LYS A 246 -5.08 -18.05 -20.80
N LYS A 247 -5.92 -19.08 -20.91
CA LYS A 247 -7.33 -19.12 -20.45
C LYS A 247 -7.46 -18.70 -18.97
N GLY A 248 -8.31 -17.70 -18.70
CA GLY A 248 -8.65 -17.26 -17.35
C GLY A 248 -7.78 -16.13 -16.77
N ILE A 249 -6.93 -15.50 -17.60
CA ILE A 249 -6.18 -14.30 -17.24
C ILE A 249 -6.78 -13.08 -17.95
N MET A 250 -7.03 -12.01 -17.21
CA MET A 250 -7.37 -10.68 -17.76
C MET A 250 -6.18 -9.75 -17.66
N VAL A 251 -5.91 -8.93 -18.67
CA VAL A 251 -4.76 -8.01 -18.75
C VAL A 251 -5.24 -6.58 -18.90
N PHE A 252 -4.63 -5.66 -18.15
CA PHE A 252 -4.75 -4.22 -18.37
C PHE A 252 -3.39 -3.64 -18.73
N ALA A 253 -3.29 -3.05 -19.91
CA ALA A 253 -2.15 -2.31 -20.43
C ALA A 253 -2.65 -1.27 -21.45
N LEU A 254 -1.80 -0.32 -21.84
CA LEU A 254 -2.13 0.71 -22.84
C LEU A 254 -1.33 0.45 -24.14
N PRO A 255 -1.95 -0.09 -25.22
CA PRO A 255 -1.23 -0.50 -26.42
C PRO A 255 -0.54 0.64 -27.15
N GLY A 256 0.77 0.55 -27.37
CA GLY A 256 1.55 1.63 -27.98
C GLY A 256 2.01 2.73 -27.01
N GLU A 257 1.79 2.57 -25.71
CA GLU A 257 2.41 3.42 -24.68
C GLU A 257 3.55 2.69 -23.95
N PRO A 258 4.58 3.42 -23.45
CA PRO A 258 5.70 2.84 -22.71
C PRO A 258 5.27 2.26 -21.35
N GLY A 259 4.12 2.66 -20.82
CA GLY A 259 3.47 2.09 -19.64
C GLY A 259 2.33 3.00 -19.18
N LEU A 260 1.79 2.71 -18.00
CA LEU A 260 0.73 3.50 -17.36
C LEU A 260 1.28 4.80 -16.75
N THR A 261 2.42 4.70 -16.06
CA THR A 261 3.13 5.84 -15.43
C THR A 261 4.51 5.39 -14.90
N GLU A 262 5.39 6.36 -14.67
CA GLU A 262 6.65 6.13 -13.94
C GLU A 262 6.37 6.04 -12.43
N VAL A 263 6.98 5.07 -11.76
CA VAL A 263 6.94 4.89 -10.30
C VAL A 263 8.36 4.74 -9.75
N ALA A 264 8.61 5.34 -8.60
CA ALA A 264 9.91 5.27 -7.92
C ALA A 264 9.68 5.39 -6.40
N GLY A 265 10.18 4.41 -5.63
CA GLY A 265 9.96 4.33 -4.19
C GLY A 265 8.55 3.85 -3.84
N ASP A 266 7.93 4.49 -2.85
CA ASP A 266 6.61 4.11 -2.32
C ASP A 266 5.45 4.53 -3.24
N PHE A 267 4.62 3.57 -3.65
CA PHE A 267 3.42 3.83 -4.46
C PHE A 267 2.24 2.96 -4.04
N LYS A 268 1.03 3.47 -4.31
CA LYS A 268 -0.26 2.85 -4.03
C LYS A 268 -0.96 2.54 -5.35
N ILE A 269 -1.54 1.33 -5.43
CA ILE A 269 -2.48 0.94 -6.48
C ILE A 269 -3.84 0.76 -5.82
N GLN A 270 -4.86 1.47 -6.30
CA GLN A 270 -6.24 1.32 -5.87
C GLN A 270 -7.12 0.81 -7.02
N PHE A 271 -7.85 -0.27 -6.75
CA PHE A 271 -8.80 -0.90 -7.65
C PHE A 271 -10.20 -0.55 -7.19
N HIS A 272 -10.93 0.22 -8.02
CA HIS A 272 -12.32 0.57 -7.75
C HIS A 272 -13.24 -0.43 -8.46
N ASP A 273 -13.87 -1.33 -7.70
CA ASP A 273 -14.74 -2.39 -8.20
C ASP A 273 -16.18 -2.27 -7.65
N ARG A 274 -17.17 -2.73 -8.42
CA ARG A 274 -18.59 -2.66 -8.05
C ARG A 274 -18.93 -3.42 -6.76
N GLN A 275 -18.12 -4.41 -6.38
CA GLN A 275 -18.32 -5.23 -5.17
C GLN A 275 -17.55 -4.75 -3.94
N GLY A 276 -16.77 -3.68 -4.07
CA GLY A 276 -15.95 -3.07 -3.02
C GLY A 276 -14.55 -2.75 -3.52
N ASP A 277 -14.09 -1.53 -3.25
CA ASP A 277 -12.71 -1.09 -3.50
C ASP A 277 -11.70 -1.92 -2.70
N PHE A 278 -10.52 -2.15 -3.28
CA PHE A 278 -9.37 -2.74 -2.61
C PHE A 278 -8.08 -2.09 -3.12
N TYR A 279 -7.00 -2.17 -2.35
CA TYR A 279 -5.73 -1.50 -2.70
C TYR A 279 -4.51 -2.25 -2.17
N CYS A 280 -3.32 -1.78 -2.57
CA CYS A 280 -2.06 -2.14 -1.93
C CYS A 280 -1.07 -0.98 -2.00
N TRP A 281 -0.15 -0.92 -1.04
CA TRP A 281 1.08 -0.14 -1.11
C TRP A 281 2.27 -1.06 -1.39
N LEU A 282 3.14 -0.63 -2.28
CA LEU A 282 4.35 -1.33 -2.72
C LEU A 282 5.52 -0.33 -2.73
N ASN A 283 6.75 -0.84 -2.74
CA ASN A 283 7.97 -0.02 -2.86
C ASN A 283 8.86 -0.63 -3.95
N THR A 284 9.24 0.17 -4.96
CA THR A 284 9.97 -0.33 -6.15
C THR A 284 11.34 -0.94 -5.85
N THR A 285 11.99 -0.53 -4.75
CA THR A 285 13.30 -1.06 -4.32
C THR A 285 13.17 -2.35 -3.50
N MET A 286 11.99 -2.64 -2.96
CA MET A 286 11.72 -3.84 -2.13
C MET A 286 11.02 -4.97 -2.90
N MET A 287 10.88 -4.82 -4.22
CA MET A 287 10.15 -5.75 -5.09
C MET A 287 10.85 -5.95 -6.44
N GLU A 288 10.61 -7.10 -7.05
CA GLU A 288 11.06 -7.44 -8.40
C GLU A 288 10.19 -6.77 -9.48
N ASN A 289 10.52 -7.01 -10.76
CA ASN A 289 9.77 -6.48 -11.90
C ASN A 289 8.38 -7.10 -12.06
N ARG A 290 8.11 -8.26 -11.47
CA ARG A 290 6.76 -8.83 -11.35
C ARG A 290 6.50 -9.14 -9.88
N VAL A 291 5.32 -8.80 -9.38
CA VAL A 291 4.83 -9.30 -8.07
C VAL A 291 3.43 -9.84 -8.22
N THR A 292 3.17 -11.02 -7.65
CA THR A 292 1.84 -11.61 -7.59
C THR A 292 1.29 -11.46 -6.18
N LEU A 293 0.19 -10.72 -6.05
CA LEU A 293 -0.52 -10.46 -4.80
C LEU A 293 -1.77 -11.35 -4.70
N ASN A 294 -1.90 -12.06 -3.59
CA ASN A 294 -3.08 -12.85 -3.26
C ASN A 294 -4.16 -11.96 -2.62
N PRO A 295 -5.39 -12.45 -2.42
CA PRO A 295 -6.46 -11.68 -1.75
C PRO A 295 -6.08 -11.22 -0.34
N THR A 296 -5.24 -11.99 0.36
CA THR A 296 -4.70 -11.69 1.69
C THR A 296 -3.63 -10.58 1.69
N ASP A 297 -3.05 -10.28 0.53
CA ASP A 297 -2.04 -9.23 0.36
C ASP A 297 -2.67 -7.87 -0.02
N LEU A 298 -3.99 -7.85 -0.26
CA LEU A 298 -4.74 -6.69 -0.72
C LEU A 298 -5.57 -6.11 0.43
N ASP A 299 -5.35 -4.83 0.71
CA ASP A 299 -6.09 -4.09 1.72
C ASP A 299 -7.57 -3.96 1.32
N ASP A 300 -8.46 -4.13 2.30
CA ASP A 300 -9.92 -4.07 2.18
C ASP A 300 -10.57 -5.11 1.24
N PHE A 301 -9.80 -6.05 0.67
CA PHE A 301 -10.33 -7.09 -0.21
C PHE A 301 -11.30 -8.04 0.50
N ASP A 302 -11.06 -8.32 1.78
CA ASP A 302 -11.91 -9.12 2.67
C ASP A 302 -13.29 -8.51 2.93
N LYS A 303 -13.43 -7.18 2.78
CA LYS A 303 -14.68 -6.43 2.98
C LYS A 303 -15.62 -6.49 1.78
N ARG A 304 -15.20 -7.10 0.67
CA ARG A 304 -16.00 -7.22 -0.55
C ARG A 304 -17.18 -8.18 -0.39
N LYS A 305 -18.24 -7.92 -1.15
CA LYS A 305 -19.51 -8.68 -1.09
C LYS A 305 -19.44 -10.10 -1.69
N LEU A 306 -18.57 -10.32 -2.69
CA LEU A 306 -18.51 -11.58 -3.43
C LEU A 306 -17.12 -12.24 -3.29
N PRO A 307 -17.06 -13.54 -2.93
CA PRO A 307 -15.81 -14.29 -2.85
C PRO A 307 -15.19 -14.45 -4.24
N SER A 308 -13.88 -14.70 -4.29
CA SER A 308 -13.15 -14.91 -5.55
C SER A 308 -12.01 -15.90 -5.33
N PRO A 309 -12.31 -17.21 -5.24
CA PRO A 309 -11.31 -18.24 -4.95
C PRO A 309 -10.18 -18.25 -5.98
N GLY A 310 -8.93 -18.19 -5.51
CA GLY A 310 -7.74 -18.19 -6.36
C GLY A 310 -7.48 -16.90 -7.14
N PHE A 311 -8.30 -15.85 -6.98
CA PHE A 311 -8.03 -14.55 -7.60
C PHE A 311 -6.67 -14.01 -7.17
N GLN A 312 -5.84 -13.58 -8.12
CA GLN A 312 -4.54 -12.96 -7.85
C GLN A 312 -4.32 -11.76 -8.77
N VAL A 313 -3.58 -10.76 -8.28
CA VAL A 313 -3.17 -9.57 -9.03
C VAL A 313 -1.68 -9.63 -9.25
N GLU A 314 -1.25 -9.84 -10.49
CA GLU A 314 0.14 -9.63 -10.89
C GLU A 314 0.32 -8.16 -11.32
N VAL A 315 1.26 -7.47 -10.68
CA VAL A 315 1.70 -6.12 -11.07
C VAL A 315 2.98 -6.25 -11.88
N VAL A 316 3.02 -5.63 -13.07
CA VAL A 316 4.16 -5.74 -13.99
C VAL A 316 4.85 -4.38 -14.14
N LEU A 317 6.11 -4.32 -13.75
CA LEU A 317 7.03 -3.20 -13.87
C LEU A 317 8.22 -3.58 -14.78
N VAL A 318 8.88 -2.58 -15.33
CA VAL A 318 10.18 -2.72 -16.01
C VAL A 318 11.07 -1.57 -15.55
N ASP A 319 12.37 -1.81 -15.35
CA ASP A 319 13.33 -0.76 -15.04
C ASP A 319 13.34 0.34 -16.11
N TYR A 320 13.40 1.59 -15.68
CA TYR A 320 13.27 2.76 -16.55
C TYR A 320 14.37 3.78 -16.30
N ASP A 321 15.34 3.81 -17.21
CA ASP A 321 16.47 4.74 -17.23
C ASP A 321 16.09 6.11 -17.81
N GLY A 322 15.01 6.18 -18.61
CA GLY A 322 14.59 7.37 -19.36
C GLY A 322 15.27 7.55 -20.71
N SER A 323 16.00 6.54 -21.21
CA SER A 323 16.81 6.66 -22.45
C SER A 323 16.12 6.20 -23.73
N GLN A 324 15.00 5.47 -23.65
CA GLN A 324 14.37 4.86 -24.82
C GLN A 324 13.64 5.88 -25.71
N PRO A 325 14.06 6.09 -26.97
CA PRO A 325 13.27 6.85 -27.94
C PRO A 325 12.02 6.04 -28.37
N PRO A 326 10.93 6.69 -28.79
CA PRO A 326 9.78 5.98 -29.34
C PRO A 326 10.20 5.17 -30.58
N LYS A 327 9.92 3.87 -30.61
CA LYS A 327 10.15 3.03 -31.80
C LYS A 327 9.44 3.68 -33.01
N PRO A 328 10.14 3.89 -34.14
CA PRO A 328 9.49 4.39 -35.35
C PRO A 328 8.42 3.39 -35.80
N LYS A 329 7.26 3.89 -36.23
CA LYS A 329 6.24 3.06 -36.90
C LYS A 329 6.90 2.37 -38.10
N PRO A 330 6.72 1.05 -38.30
CA PRO A 330 7.17 0.41 -39.53
C PRO A 330 6.42 1.04 -40.71
N ALA A 331 7.17 1.63 -41.64
CA ALA A 331 6.62 2.09 -42.90
C ALA A 331 6.18 0.87 -43.72
N ALA A 332 5.05 0.99 -44.43
CA ALA A 332 4.57 -0.08 -45.30
C ALA A 332 5.55 -0.28 -46.46
N ALA A 333 6.32 -1.36 -46.41
CA ALA A 333 7.22 -1.77 -47.49
C ALA A 333 6.50 -2.79 -48.38
N SER A 334 6.01 -2.33 -49.52
CA SER A 334 5.53 -3.16 -50.61
C SER A 334 6.68 -3.54 -51.54
N THR A 335 7.03 -4.83 -51.64
CA THR A 335 7.51 -5.41 -52.90
C THR A 335 7.41 -6.93 -52.93
N ASP A 336 6.98 -7.45 -54.06
CA ASP A 336 7.09 -8.86 -54.45
C ASP A 336 8.53 -9.25 -54.85
N GLN A 337 8.73 -10.58 -54.91
CA GLN A 337 9.62 -11.38 -55.78
C GLN A 337 10.77 -12.17 -55.14
N LYS A 338 10.97 -13.37 -55.74
CA LYS A 338 11.88 -14.46 -55.39
C LYS A 338 13.31 -14.26 -55.90
N SER A 339 14.28 -14.83 -55.18
CA SER A 339 15.20 -15.89 -55.65
C SER A 339 16.02 -16.40 -54.44
N GLU A 340 15.92 -17.68 -54.09
CA GLU A 340 16.87 -18.76 -54.47
C GLU A 340 18.33 -18.47 -54.08
N ALA A 341 18.83 -19.23 -53.10
CA ALA A 341 20.20 -19.16 -52.59
C ALA A 341 20.93 -20.47 -52.90
N ASP A 342 22.01 -20.38 -53.68
CA ASP A 342 22.96 -21.47 -53.87
C ASP A 342 23.82 -21.65 -52.62
N SER A 343 23.97 -22.90 -52.16
CA SER A 343 24.90 -23.26 -51.09
C SER A 343 26.14 -23.92 -51.68
N SER A 344 27.33 -23.45 -51.31
CA SER A 344 28.58 -24.13 -51.66
C SER A 344 29.60 -24.09 -50.51
N THR A 345 30.06 -25.29 -50.13
CA THR A 345 31.34 -25.61 -49.45
C THR A 345 31.65 -24.95 -48.09
N GLY A 346 32.21 -25.65 -47.09
CA GLY A 346 32.56 -27.07 -47.00
C GLY A 346 33.90 -27.32 -46.31
N THR A 347 33.86 -27.82 -45.06
CA THR A 347 34.92 -28.60 -44.38
C THR A 347 36.22 -27.84 -44.03
N VAL A 348 36.80 -27.95 -42.82
CA VAL A 348 37.89 -28.88 -42.38
C VAL A 348 38.35 -28.31 -41.02
N ALA A 349 38.59 -29.02 -39.90
CA ALA A 349 38.51 -30.44 -39.54
C ALA A 349 38.18 -30.59 -38.02
N LYS A 350 38.36 -31.80 -37.47
CA LYS A 350 38.42 -32.15 -36.03
C LYS A 350 39.56 -33.16 -35.82
N GLY A 351 40.03 -33.33 -34.58
CA GLY A 351 40.94 -34.42 -34.16
C GLY A 351 42.00 -33.92 -33.18
N ASN A 352 42.45 -34.67 -32.16
CA ASN A 352 42.24 -36.05 -31.67
C ASN A 352 42.56 -36.02 -30.14
N ASN A 353 42.39 -37.04 -29.28
CA ASN A 353 41.81 -38.38 -29.37
C ASN A 353 41.27 -38.80 -27.97
N ALA A 354 40.61 -39.96 -27.88
CA ALA A 354 39.94 -40.47 -26.68
C ALA A 354 40.79 -41.41 -25.80
N SER A 355 40.10 -42.08 -24.85
CA SER A 355 40.49 -43.24 -24.02
C SER A 355 41.25 -42.94 -22.70
N SER A 356 41.07 -43.66 -21.58
CA SER A 356 40.01 -44.61 -21.14
C SER A 356 40.34 -45.13 -19.73
N ALA A 357 39.35 -45.38 -18.86
CA ALA A 357 39.41 -46.41 -17.79
C ALA A 357 38.03 -46.62 -17.13
N GLU A 358 37.66 -47.88 -16.88
CA GLU A 358 36.43 -48.31 -16.18
C GLU A 358 36.74 -48.89 -14.77
N VAL A 359 35.68 -49.39 -14.09
CA VAL A 359 35.64 -50.58 -13.20
C VAL A 359 35.48 -50.38 -11.67
N SER A 360 34.21 -50.42 -11.21
CA SER A 360 33.68 -51.11 -9.99
C SER A 360 34.18 -50.66 -8.58
N ASN A 361 33.56 -51.02 -7.43
CA ASN A 361 32.65 -52.12 -7.11
C ASN A 361 31.81 -51.91 -5.80
N LYS A 362 30.61 -52.52 -5.77
CA LYS A 362 29.85 -53.16 -4.64
C LYS A 362 29.69 -52.57 -3.21
N GLU A 363 28.40 -52.49 -2.83
CA GLU A 363 27.71 -53.06 -1.63
C GLU A 363 28.15 -52.78 -0.18
N SER A 364 27.16 -52.34 0.64
CA SER A 364 26.70 -53.08 1.82
C SER A 364 25.28 -52.63 2.24
N ALA A 365 24.55 -53.46 2.98
CA ALA A 365 23.11 -53.31 3.27
C ALA A 365 22.77 -53.55 4.76
N ARG A 366 21.52 -53.18 5.16
CA ARG A 366 20.68 -53.58 6.33
C ARG A 366 20.07 -52.39 7.10
N ASN A 367 18.86 -52.43 7.67
CA ASN A 367 17.69 -53.33 7.50
C ASN A 367 16.40 -52.64 8.03
N ASP A 368 15.26 -53.07 7.49
CA ASP A 368 13.92 -53.31 8.05
C ASP A 368 13.18 -52.31 8.97
N LYS A 369 11.90 -52.08 8.60
CA LYS A 369 10.74 -51.99 9.51
C LYS A 369 9.56 -52.71 8.88
N ASP A 370 8.93 -53.63 9.61
CA ASP A 370 7.68 -54.31 9.25
C ASP A 370 6.50 -53.80 10.09
N ASP A 371 5.30 -53.85 9.52
CA ASP A 371 4.01 -53.42 10.10
C ASP A 371 3.28 -54.55 10.85
N VAL A 372 2.49 -54.21 11.89
CA VAL A 372 1.41 -55.08 12.43
C VAL A 372 0.14 -54.28 12.85
N PHE A 373 -0.91 -54.46 12.04
CA PHE A 373 -2.38 -54.43 12.24
C PHE A 373 -3.09 -53.94 13.53
N SER A 374 -4.15 -53.11 13.32
CA SER A 374 -5.60 -53.25 13.67
C SER A 374 -6.02 -53.85 15.04
N ASP A 375 -7.02 -53.35 15.79
CA ASP A 375 -8.45 -53.45 15.42
C ASP A 375 -9.49 -52.66 16.31
N SER A 376 -10.64 -52.32 15.70
CA SER A 376 -12.07 -52.37 16.15
C SER A 376 -12.67 -51.72 17.43
N GLU A 377 -13.65 -50.82 17.17
CA GLU A 377 -15.09 -50.78 17.60
C GLU A 377 -15.57 -50.72 19.09
N ALA A 378 -16.32 -49.62 19.38
CA ALA A 378 -17.71 -49.53 19.87
C ALA A 378 -18.19 -49.75 21.36
N GLU A 379 -19.03 -48.79 21.79
CA GLU A 379 -20.19 -48.81 22.74
C GLU A 379 -20.03 -49.22 24.24
N ASP A 380 -20.39 -48.29 25.16
CA ASP A 380 -21.52 -48.47 26.12
C ASP A 380 -21.98 -47.13 26.79
N GLY A 381 -23.18 -47.10 27.39
CA GLY A 381 -23.85 -45.89 27.95
C GLY A 381 -23.37 -45.39 29.35
N SER A 382 -23.99 -44.43 30.05
CA SER A 382 -25.36 -43.87 29.95
C SER A 382 -25.58 -42.60 30.84
N SER A 383 -26.61 -41.80 30.48
CA SER A 383 -27.56 -41.08 31.38
C SER A 383 -27.49 -39.54 31.69
N LYS A 384 -28.59 -38.88 31.27
CA LYS A 384 -29.40 -37.81 31.93
C LYS A 384 -28.84 -36.41 32.25
N GLY A 385 -29.45 -35.40 31.63
CA GLY A 385 -29.39 -33.99 32.06
C GLY A 385 -30.27 -33.01 31.27
N ARG A 386 -31.61 -33.10 31.33
CA ARG A 386 -32.54 -32.17 30.66
C ARG A 386 -33.08 -31.12 31.63
N ARG A 387 -32.95 -29.82 31.32
CA ARG A 387 -33.84 -28.77 31.84
C ARG A 387 -33.97 -27.57 30.91
N GLU A 388 -35.10 -26.89 31.03
CA GLU A 388 -35.71 -26.11 29.95
C GLU A 388 -35.40 -24.62 29.99
N LYS A 389 -35.55 -23.98 28.83
CA LYS A 389 -35.31 -22.55 28.59
C LYS A 389 -36.62 -21.79 28.80
N VAL A 390 -36.71 -20.97 29.85
CA VAL A 390 -37.90 -20.15 30.14
C VAL A 390 -37.84 -18.84 29.35
N SER A 391 -38.85 -18.59 28.52
CA SER A 391 -39.10 -17.31 27.88
C SER A 391 -39.77 -16.32 28.85
N ARG A 392 -39.45 -15.03 28.75
CA ARG A 392 -40.28 -13.94 29.29
C ARG A 392 -40.43 -12.83 28.24
N ASN A 393 -41.68 -12.52 27.91
CA ASN A 393 -42.05 -11.29 27.24
C ASN A 393 -42.01 -10.13 28.24
N VAL A 394 -41.69 -8.93 27.74
CA VAL A 394 -42.28 -7.66 28.20
C VAL A 394 -42.57 -6.83 26.95
N GLU A 395 -43.74 -6.21 26.90
CA GLU A 395 -44.26 -5.51 25.72
C GLU A 395 -43.83 -4.04 25.64
N GLY A 396 -43.68 -3.55 24.41
CA GLY A 396 -44.32 -2.33 23.92
C GLY A 396 -43.96 -0.96 24.52
N THR A 397 -43.37 -0.10 23.71
CA THR A 397 -44.16 1.01 23.12
C THR A 397 -43.52 1.55 21.84
N THR A 398 -44.36 1.90 20.86
CA THR A 398 -43.98 2.61 19.63
C THR A 398 -44.10 4.11 19.84
N ASN A 399 -43.19 4.89 19.25
CA ASN A 399 -43.43 6.29 18.91
C ASN A 399 -42.57 6.69 17.71
N ALA A 400 -43.17 7.41 16.76
CA ALA A 400 -42.52 7.88 15.54
C ALA A 400 -42.76 9.39 15.38
N ALA A 401 -41.70 10.17 15.12
CA ALA A 401 -41.83 11.51 14.56
C ALA A 401 -40.54 12.04 13.92
N LYS A 402 -40.64 12.31 12.61
CA LYS A 402 -40.04 13.38 11.80
C LYS A 402 -38.53 13.72 11.83
N ALA A 403 -38.03 13.89 10.60
CA ALA A 403 -36.82 14.66 10.28
C ALA A 403 -37.05 16.18 10.32
N SER A 404 -35.97 16.94 10.44
CA SER A 404 -35.88 18.34 10.02
C SER A 404 -34.51 18.59 9.39
N GLU A 405 -34.50 19.35 8.30
CA GLU A 405 -33.30 19.88 7.68
C GLU A 405 -32.77 21.08 8.47
N THR A 406 -31.45 21.31 8.41
CA THR A 406 -30.86 22.66 8.45
C THR A 406 -29.50 22.64 7.76
N SER A 407 -29.46 23.22 6.56
CA SER A 407 -28.24 23.50 5.81
C SER A 407 -27.64 24.86 6.23
N SER A 408 -26.43 25.17 5.74
CA SER A 408 -25.82 26.52 5.71
C SER A 408 -25.14 27.12 6.97
N VAL A 409 -24.22 26.40 7.62
CA VAL A 409 -23.07 27.06 8.32
C VAL A 409 -21.75 26.29 8.11
N GLN A 410 -21.31 26.15 6.86
CA GLN A 410 -19.96 25.65 6.51
C GLN A 410 -19.44 26.32 5.23
N LYS A 411 -18.88 27.55 5.33
CA LYS A 411 -18.12 28.14 4.21
C LYS A 411 -17.08 29.23 4.54
N GLU A 412 -16.81 29.55 5.81
CA GLU A 412 -15.89 30.66 6.17
C GLU A 412 -14.78 30.28 7.19
N ALA A 413 -14.40 28.99 7.24
CA ALA A 413 -13.38 28.48 8.17
C ALA A 413 -12.12 27.91 7.48
N SER A 414 -11.77 28.40 6.28
CA SER A 414 -10.66 27.85 5.47
C SER A 414 -9.67 28.90 4.93
N ALA A 415 -9.59 30.09 5.55
CA ALA A 415 -8.79 31.22 5.05
C ALA A 415 -7.67 31.69 6.00
N ALA A 416 -7.46 31.05 7.15
CA ALA A 416 -6.58 31.56 8.23
C ALA A 416 -5.53 30.55 8.77
N ALA A 417 -5.19 29.51 8.00
CA ALA A 417 -4.30 28.43 8.44
C ALA A 417 -3.00 28.30 7.61
N SER A 418 -2.33 29.43 7.31
CA SER A 418 -1.09 29.45 6.52
C SER A 418 -0.05 30.43 7.08
N ARG A 419 0.53 30.11 8.25
CA ARG A 419 1.73 30.80 8.80
C ARG A 419 2.37 30.08 10.00
N ILE A 420 2.87 28.85 9.80
CA ILE A 420 3.93 28.25 10.64
C ILE A 420 4.96 27.60 9.69
N GLU A 421 6.23 27.62 10.10
CA GLU A 421 7.39 27.39 9.23
C GLU A 421 7.47 25.98 8.64
N LYS A 422 7.82 25.89 7.36
CA LYS A 422 8.06 24.64 6.64
C LYS A 422 9.55 24.55 6.31
N VAL A 423 10.31 23.87 7.17
CA VAL A 423 11.75 23.64 6.96
C VAL A 423 11.96 22.94 5.62
N SER A 424 12.68 23.62 4.73
CA SER A 424 12.94 23.19 3.36
C SER A 424 14.44 22.98 3.21
N ILE A 425 14.86 21.74 2.94
CA ILE A 425 16.28 21.43 2.70
C ILE A 425 16.61 21.86 1.27
N THR A 426 17.53 22.82 1.11
CA THR A 426 18.10 23.21 -0.17
C THR A 426 19.62 23.21 -0.08
N SER A 427 20.27 22.53 -1.02
CA SER A 427 21.73 22.50 -1.18
C SER A 427 22.24 23.79 -1.82
N GLU A 428 23.24 24.42 -1.22
CA GLU A 428 23.90 25.60 -1.79
C GLU A 428 24.89 25.23 -2.91
N GLN A 429 24.71 25.85 -4.08
CA GLN A 429 25.80 26.26 -4.96
C GLN A 429 25.45 27.64 -5.53
N GLY A 430 26.31 28.63 -5.27
CA GLY A 430 26.05 30.03 -5.63
C GLY A 430 26.77 30.48 -6.90
N SER A 431 26.18 31.46 -7.60
CA SER A 431 26.93 32.45 -8.38
C SER A 431 26.14 33.76 -8.51
N ALA A 432 26.81 34.82 -8.96
CA ALA A 432 26.49 36.22 -8.64
C ALA A 432 25.37 36.91 -9.47
N ARG A 433 24.70 37.86 -8.79
CA ARG A 433 24.41 39.29 -9.14
C ARG A 433 24.67 39.73 -10.61
N THR A 434 23.91 40.62 -11.27
CA THR A 434 23.16 41.85 -10.81
C THR A 434 22.16 42.31 -11.93
N PRO A 435 21.35 43.39 -11.79
CA PRO A 435 20.04 43.56 -12.48
C PRO A 435 20.01 44.58 -13.64
N ASP A 436 18.88 44.74 -14.36
CA ASP A 436 17.94 45.88 -14.15
C ASP A 436 16.71 45.99 -15.11
N ALA A 437 15.72 46.77 -14.65
CA ALA A 437 14.73 47.58 -15.37
C ALA A 437 13.79 47.02 -16.49
N ALA A 438 12.49 47.07 -16.18
CA ALA A 438 11.43 47.57 -17.09
C ALA A 438 10.72 48.72 -16.36
N PRO A 439 10.20 49.78 -17.01
CA PRO A 439 8.81 49.72 -17.53
C PRO A 439 8.44 50.68 -18.71
N LEU A 440 7.32 50.44 -19.42
CA LEU A 440 6.17 51.38 -19.56
C LEU A 440 5.17 51.09 -20.71
N LYS A 441 3.89 51.16 -20.29
CA LYS A 441 2.59 51.35 -20.96
C LYS A 441 2.52 51.97 -22.39
N SER A 442 1.68 51.36 -23.24
CA SER A 442 0.53 51.94 -24.00
C SER A 442 -0.01 50.87 -24.97
N GLY A 443 -1.23 50.87 -25.53
CA GLY A 443 -2.41 51.72 -25.37
C GLY A 443 -3.36 51.56 -26.59
N VAL A 444 -4.68 51.52 -26.35
CA VAL A 444 -5.78 51.77 -27.34
C VAL A 444 -6.15 50.67 -28.37
N SER A 445 -7.23 49.95 -28.06
CA SER A 445 -8.45 49.68 -28.87
C SER A 445 -8.47 49.98 -30.40
N SER A 446 -8.93 49.00 -31.19
CA SER A 446 -10.00 49.23 -32.19
C SER A 446 -10.83 47.96 -32.49
N LYS A 447 -12.13 48.11 -32.75
CA LYS A 447 -13.05 47.07 -33.23
C LYS A 447 -13.19 47.15 -34.75
N SER A 448 -13.34 46.02 -35.44
CA SER A 448 -14.13 45.93 -36.67
C SER A 448 -14.62 44.50 -36.93
N SER A 449 -15.87 44.38 -37.34
CA SER A 449 -16.59 43.12 -37.62
C SER A 449 -16.84 42.91 -39.11
N SER A 450 -16.78 41.68 -39.61
CA SER A 450 -17.77 41.17 -40.59
C SER A 450 -17.65 39.66 -40.91
N THR A 451 -18.73 38.95 -40.60
CA THR A 451 -19.36 37.82 -41.34
C THR A 451 -18.65 37.17 -42.54
N THR A 452 -18.53 35.83 -42.50
CA THR A 452 -19.03 34.92 -43.56
C THR A 452 -19.25 33.50 -42.98
N ALA A 453 -20.17 32.73 -43.56
CA ALA A 453 -20.55 31.37 -43.15
C ALA A 453 -20.72 30.48 -44.42
N PRO A 454 -21.03 29.15 -44.34
CA PRO A 454 -20.05 28.13 -44.73
C PRO A 454 -20.47 27.22 -45.92
N PRO A 455 -19.56 26.37 -46.45
CA PRO A 455 -19.87 25.28 -47.36
C PRO A 455 -20.09 23.91 -46.66
N PRO A 456 -20.65 22.88 -47.34
CA PRO A 456 -21.28 21.70 -46.74
C PRO A 456 -20.34 20.49 -46.48
N PRO A 457 -20.82 19.43 -45.78
CA PRO A 457 -19.95 18.35 -45.27
C PRO A 457 -19.84 17.14 -46.22
N PRO A 458 -18.75 16.36 -46.14
CA PRO A 458 -18.71 14.98 -46.61
C PRO A 458 -18.75 13.95 -45.46
N ALA A 459 -19.59 12.94 -45.66
CA ALA A 459 -19.57 11.56 -45.15
C ALA A 459 -19.02 11.24 -43.74
N ALA A 460 -19.85 10.55 -42.94
CA ALA A 460 -19.41 9.81 -41.77
C ALA A 460 -18.42 8.71 -42.15
N ALA A 461 -17.30 8.63 -41.42
CA ALA A 461 -16.41 7.47 -41.39
C ALA A 461 -16.50 6.85 -39.99
N ASP A 462 -17.09 5.65 -39.95
CA ASP A 462 -17.27 4.86 -38.74
C ASP A 462 -15.94 4.19 -38.31
N SER A 463 -15.93 3.57 -37.13
CA SER A 463 -14.90 2.63 -36.63
C SER A 463 -13.53 3.15 -36.12
N SER A 464 -13.52 3.92 -35.03
CA SER A 464 -12.35 3.99 -34.11
C SER A 464 -12.30 2.83 -33.09
N MET A 465 -13.38 2.03 -32.98
CA MET A 465 -13.49 0.94 -31.99
C MET A 465 -12.80 -0.38 -32.36
N SER A 466 -12.27 -0.52 -33.59
CA SER A 466 -11.69 -1.80 -34.05
C SER A 466 -10.20 -1.98 -33.76
N GLU A 467 -9.37 -0.93 -33.85
CA GLU A 467 -7.92 -1.04 -33.62
C GLU A 467 -7.58 -1.52 -32.20
N PHE A 468 -8.30 -1.05 -31.18
CA PHE A 468 -8.02 -1.37 -29.78
C PHE A 468 -8.23 -2.87 -29.47
N LYS A 469 -9.24 -3.51 -30.10
CA LYS A 469 -9.45 -4.97 -30.00
C LYS A 469 -8.51 -5.77 -30.90
N ALA A 470 -8.20 -5.28 -32.11
CA ALA A 470 -7.30 -5.97 -33.02
C ALA A 470 -5.86 -6.03 -32.49
N ILE A 471 -5.33 -4.92 -31.97
CA ILE A 471 -3.99 -4.85 -31.38
C ILE A 471 -3.90 -5.65 -30.08
N ALA A 472 -4.99 -5.75 -29.31
CA ALA A 472 -5.02 -6.56 -28.08
C ALA A 472 -5.16 -8.08 -28.33
N ALA A 473 -5.68 -8.49 -29.49
CA ALA A 473 -5.67 -9.89 -29.91
C ALA A 473 -4.26 -10.37 -30.28
N ASP A 474 -3.41 -9.48 -30.80
CA ASP A 474 -1.99 -9.73 -31.02
C ASP A 474 -1.16 -9.45 -29.76
N ALA A 475 -1.26 -10.37 -28.80
CA ALA A 475 -0.50 -10.32 -27.56
C ALA A 475 1.04 -10.42 -27.78
N SER A 476 1.54 -10.66 -28.99
CA SER A 476 2.98 -10.67 -29.30
C SER A 476 3.60 -9.26 -29.33
N VAL A 477 2.79 -8.23 -29.58
CA VAL A 477 3.24 -6.81 -29.62
C VAL A 477 3.73 -6.34 -28.24
N PHE A 478 3.29 -7.01 -27.17
CA PHE A 478 3.85 -6.86 -25.84
C PHE A 478 4.69 -8.10 -25.50
N SER A 479 6.00 -8.03 -25.75
CA SER A 479 6.94 -8.99 -25.14
C SER A 479 6.98 -8.77 -23.62
N PHE A 480 6.03 -9.39 -22.93
CA PHE A 480 6.10 -9.68 -21.51
C PHE A 480 6.97 -10.92 -21.38
N GLY A 481 8.29 -10.73 -21.21
CA GLY A 481 9.26 -11.83 -21.20
C GLY A 481 8.83 -12.98 -20.29
N ASP A 482 8.36 -14.06 -20.91
CA ASP A 482 8.16 -15.39 -20.36
C ASP A 482 9.24 -16.24 -21.10
N GLU A 483 10.51 -16.15 -20.68
CA GLU A 483 11.58 -17.10 -21.07
C GLU A 483 11.83 -18.02 -19.87
N ASP A 484 11.46 -19.30 -20.04
CA ASP A 484 12.01 -20.54 -19.48
C ASP A 484 12.15 -20.68 -17.92
N ASP A 485 12.01 -21.84 -17.28
CA ASP A 485 12.16 -23.22 -17.74
C ASP A 485 10.95 -24.13 -17.46
N TYR A 486 10.74 -25.12 -18.33
CA TYR A 486 10.10 -26.40 -18.01
C TYR A 486 10.84 -27.51 -18.77
N GLU A 487 11.85 -28.12 -18.14
CA GLU A 487 12.21 -29.49 -18.50
C GLU A 487 11.27 -30.44 -17.76
N SER A 488 10.68 -31.37 -18.51
CA SER A 488 9.75 -32.38 -18.02
C SER A 488 10.32 -33.78 -18.22
N GLU A 489 10.31 -34.58 -17.15
CA GLU A 489 10.13 -36.04 -17.21
C GLU A 489 8.83 -36.42 -16.48
#